data_AF-G3H048-F1
#
_entry.id   AF-G3H048-F1
#
_cell.length_a   1.000
_cell.length_b   1.000
_cell.length_c   1.000
_cell.angle_alpha   90.00
_cell.angle_beta   90.00
_cell.angle_gamma   90.00
#
_symmetry.space_group_name_H-M   'P 1'
#
loop_
_entity.id
_entity.type
_entity.pdbx_description
1 polymer ?
#
loop_
_entity_poly.entity_id
_entity_poly.type
_entity_poly.pdbx_seq_one_letter_code
_entity_poly.pdbx_strand_id
1 'polypeptide(L)'
;MGHVIQGQRKGAGSVFPAHVKHRKGAARLRAVDFAEWHGYIKSIVKDNIHDPGRGANLSKVVFRDPYRFKKRTELFIAAEGIHTGQFVYCGKKAQLNIGNVLPVGTMP
;
A
#
# COMPACT_ATOMS: atom_id res chain seq x y z
N MET A 1 25.09 33.43 -25.57
CA MET A 1 24.32 33.20 -24.32
C MET A 1 23.47 31.96 -24.50
N GLY A 2 23.48 31.01 -23.56
CA GLY A 2 22.77 29.73 -23.68
C GLY A 2 21.35 29.80 -23.10
N HIS A 3 20.43 28.98 -23.63
CA HIS A 3 19.09 28.80 -23.09
C HIS A 3 19.04 27.63 -22.10
N VAL A 4 18.12 27.69 -21.14
CA VAL A 4 17.84 26.58 -20.20
C VAL A 4 17.20 25.42 -20.96
N ILE A 5 17.85 24.26 -20.95
CA ILE A 5 17.38 23.07 -21.67
C ILE A 5 16.15 22.45 -21.00
N GLN A 6 15.37 21.67 -21.76
CA GLN A 6 14.11 21.07 -21.28
C GLN A 6 14.28 20.27 -19.99
N GLY A 7 15.37 19.52 -19.83
CA GLY A 7 15.64 18.74 -18.62
C GLY A 7 15.72 19.61 -17.36
N GLN A 8 16.40 20.76 -17.44
CA GLN A 8 16.51 21.72 -16.33
C GLN A 8 15.15 22.35 -15.99
N ARG A 9 14.32 22.63 -17.01
CA ARG A 9 12.98 23.21 -16.82
C ARG A 9 12.00 22.29 -16.06
N LYS A 10 12.20 20.96 -16.10
CA LYS A 10 11.34 20.00 -15.40
C LYS A 10 11.38 20.17 -13.87
N GLY A 11 12.51 20.60 -13.31
CA GLY A 11 12.68 20.79 -11.86
C GLY A 11 11.85 21.94 -11.28
N ALA A 12 11.47 22.93 -12.11
CA ALA A 12 10.63 24.05 -11.67
C ALA A 12 9.17 23.65 -11.38
N GLY A 13 8.73 22.45 -11.81
CA GLY A 13 7.42 21.91 -11.43
C GLY A 13 6.20 22.64 -12.03
N SER A 14 6.38 23.43 -13.08
CA SER A 14 5.30 24.22 -13.71
C SER A 14 4.28 23.35 -14.46
N VAL A 15 4.56 23.00 -15.71
CA VAL A 15 3.72 22.10 -16.54
C VAL A 15 4.14 20.63 -16.46
N PHE A 16 5.20 20.34 -15.70
CA PHE A 16 5.74 18.99 -15.51
C PHE A 16 5.36 18.25 -14.21
N PRO A 17 4.43 18.70 -13.34
CA PRO A 17 4.07 17.93 -12.16
C PRO A 17 3.29 16.66 -12.55
N ALA A 18 3.30 15.67 -11.67
CA ALA A 18 2.55 14.45 -11.90
C ALA A 18 1.03 14.73 -11.95
N HIS A 19 0.34 14.16 -12.95
CA HIS A 19 -1.11 14.24 -13.06
C HIS A 19 -1.78 13.30 -12.04
N VAL A 20 -2.09 13.82 -10.85
CA VAL A 20 -2.58 13.00 -9.71
C VAL A 20 -4.09 13.12 -9.42
N LYS A 21 -4.85 13.91 -10.19
CA LYS A 21 -6.28 14.21 -9.93
C LYS A 21 -7.15 12.96 -9.69
N HIS A 22 -6.91 11.88 -10.42
CA HIS A 22 -7.71 10.65 -10.34
C HIS A 22 -7.03 9.49 -9.60
N ARG A 23 -5.81 9.70 -9.08
CA ARG A 23 -5.11 8.68 -8.28
C ARG A 23 -5.89 8.38 -7.00
N LYS A 24 -5.88 7.12 -6.59
CA LYS A 24 -6.70 6.61 -5.48
C LYS A 24 -6.07 6.85 -4.11
N GLY A 25 -4.76 7.06 -4.07
CA GLY A 25 -4.01 7.36 -2.87
C GLY A 25 -2.60 6.79 -2.92
N ALA A 26 -1.80 7.08 -1.90
CA ALA A 26 -0.49 6.47 -1.77
C ALA A 26 -0.63 4.99 -1.40
N ALA A 27 -0.07 4.12 -2.23
CA ALA A 27 0.04 2.70 -1.93
C ALA A 27 1.19 2.49 -0.93
N ARG A 28 0.88 1.95 0.25
CA ARG A 28 1.87 1.71 1.30
C ARG A 28 1.42 0.60 2.23
N LEU A 29 2.38 -0.07 2.84
CA LEU A 29 2.11 -0.96 3.96
C LEU A 29 1.63 -0.16 5.17
N ARG A 30 1.04 -0.89 6.11
CA ARG A 30 0.55 -0.33 7.37
C ARG A 30 1.72 0.19 8.20
N ALA A 31 1.44 1.19 9.04
CA ALA A 31 2.42 1.65 10.00
C ALA A 31 2.70 0.55 11.02
N VAL A 32 3.99 0.34 11.26
CA VAL A 32 4.50 -0.65 12.19
C VAL A 32 4.07 -0.29 13.62
N ASP A 33 3.43 -1.24 14.31
CA ASP A 33 2.95 -1.08 15.69
C ASP A 33 3.20 -2.33 16.54
N PHE A 34 2.78 -2.28 17.82
CA PHE A 34 3.01 -3.36 18.78
C PHE A 34 2.43 -4.71 18.30
N ALA A 35 1.24 -4.68 17.67
CA ALA A 35 0.56 -5.87 17.17
C ALA A 35 1.33 -6.56 16.05
N GLU A 36 1.90 -5.77 15.13
CA GLU A 36 2.67 -6.29 14.00
C GLU A 36 4.07 -6.80 14.42
N TRP A 37 4.70 -6.15 15.40
CA TRP A 37 6.01 -6.56 15.95
C TRP A 37 5.97 -7.89 16.69
N HIS A 38 4.99 -8.08 17.58
CA HIS A 38 4.97 -9.23 18.50
C HIS A 38 4.02 -10.35 18.06
N GLY A 39 3.09 -10.05 17.16
CA GLY A 39 2.04 -10.97 16.75
C GLY A 39 1.69 -10.84 15.29
N TYR A 40 0.39 -10.83 15.01
CA TYR A 40 -0.16 -10.51 13.70
C TYR A 40 -1.48 -9.76 13.88
N ILE A 41 -1.85 -8.97 12.89
CA ILE A 41 -3.17 -8.35 12.79
C ILE A 41 -3.90 -8.86 11.55
N LYS A 42 -5.14 -9.29 11.75
CA LYS A 42 -6.03 -9.77 10.70
C LYS A 42 -6.75 -8.60 10.04
N SER A 43 -6.85 -8.65 8.72
CA SER A 43 -7.55 -7.67 7.90
C SER A 43 -8.34 -8.35 6.81
N ILE A 44 -9.29 -7.62 6.20
CA ILE A 44 -10.07 -8.10 5.07
C ILE A 44 -9.81 -7.22 3.85
N VAL A 45 -9.60 -7.85 2.70
CA VAL A 45 -9.56 -7.17 1.41
C VAL A 45 -10.99 -6.80 1.05
N LYS A 46 -11.31 -5.51 1.08
CA LYS A 46 -12.66 -5.01 0.80
C LYS A 46 -12.91 -4.84 -0.68
N ASP A 47 -11.88 -4.44 -1.44
CA ASP A 47 -12.01 -4.15 -2.86
C ASP A 47 -10.63 -4.13 -3.54
N ASN A 48 -10.59 -4.46 -4.83
CA ASN A 48 -9.40 -4.34 -5.68
C ASN A 48 -9.69 -3.27 -6.75
N ILE A 49 -8.96 -2.16 -6.70
CA ILE A 49 -9.23 -0.97 -7.50
C ILE A 49 -8.07 -0.63 -8.43
N HIS A 50 -8.40 -0.09 -9.60
CA HIS A 50 -7.42 0.48 -10.52
C HIS A 50 -6.97 1.90 -10.07
N ASP A 51 -5.65 2.13 -10.04
CA ASP A 51 -5.03 3.42 -9.73
C ASP A 51 -4.45 4.06 -11.01
N PRO A 52 -5.03 5.18 -11.52
CA PRO A 52 -4.57 5.80 -12.75
C PRO A 52 -3.09 6.18 -12.73
N GLY A 53 -2.37 5.81 -13.78
CA GLY A 53 -0.92 6.02 -13.89
C GLY A 53 -0.08 4.99 -13.11
N ARG A 54 -0.69 3.86 -12.71
CA ARG A 54 -0.03 2.68 -12.16
C ARG A 54 -0.52 1.43 -12.89
N GLY A 55 0.40 0.54 -13.27
CA GLY A 55 0.04 -0.73 -13.93
C GLY A 55 -0.51 -1.80 -12.98
N ALA A 56 -0.09 -1.78 -11.71
CA ALA A 56 -0.59 -2.69 -10.67
C ALA A 56 -1.89 -2.17 -10.03
N ASN A 57 -2.78 -3.10 -9.66
CA ASN A 57 -3.98 -2.79 -8.90
C ASN A 57 -3.66 -2.49 -7.43
N LEU A 58 -4.53 -1.72 -6.78
CA LEU A 58 -4.49 -1.49 -5.34
C LEU A 58 -5.57 -2.31 -4.64
N SER A 59 -5.22 -2.92 -3.51
CA SER A 59 -6.19 -3.57 -2.62
C SER A 59 -6.55 -2.63 -1.48
N LYS A 60 -7.84 -2.33 -1.31
CA LYS A 60 -8.37 -1.68 -0.11
C LYS A 60 -8.44 -2.71 1.01
N VAL A 61 -7.51 -2.62 1.95
CA VAL A 61 -7.41 -3.54 3.07
C VAL A 61 -7.95 -2.86 4.32
N VAL A 62 -8.90 -3.49 4.99
CA VAL A 62 -9.55 -2.93 6.19
C VAL A 62 -9.06 -3.68 7.43
N PHE A 63 -8.43 -2.93 8.33
CA PHE A 63 -7.97 -3.37 9.64
C PHE A 63 -8.93 -2.88 10.73
N ARG A 64 -9.02 -3.63 11.82
CA ARG A 64 -9.58 -3.11 13.08
C ARG A 64 -8.47 -2.41 13.84
N ASP A 65 -8.72 -1.20 14.32
CA ASP A 65 -7.73 -0.47 15.13
C ASP A 65 -7.57 -1.19 16.49
N PRO A 66 -6.34 -1.58 16.89
CA PRO A 66 -6.13 -2.32 18.14
C PRO A 66 -6.33 -1.46 19.39
N TYR A 67 -6.25 -0.13 19.27
CA TYR A 67 -6.32 0.79 20.42
C TYR A 67 -7.68 1.48 20.57
N ARG A 68 -8.47 1.56 19.49
CA ARG A 68 -9.75 2.29 19.46
C ARG A 68 -10.81 1.49 18.73
N PHE A 69 -12.08 1.69 19.06
CA PHE A 69 -13.20 1.11 18.29
C PHE A 69 -13.37 1.83 16.94
N LYS A 70 -12.46 1.55 15.99
CA LYS A 70 -12.43 2.13 14.65
C LYS A 70 -11.94 1.10 13.64
N LYS A 71 -12.35 1.25 12.38
CA LYS A 71 -11.76 0.52 11.25
C LYS A 71 -10.80 1.45 10.50
N ARG A 72 -9.57 0.99 10.26
CA ARG A 72 -8.58 1.69 9.42
C ARG A 72 -8.57 1.05 8.04
N THR A 73 -8.66 1.86 7.00
CA THR A 73 -8.54 1.39 5.62
C THR A 73 -7.18 1.81 5.10
N GLU A 74 -6.40 0.85 4.64
CA GLU A 74 -5.10 1.07 3.99
C GLU A 74 -5.20 0.66 2.52
N LEU A 75 -4.32 1.23 1.69
CA LEU A 75 -4.20 0.91 0.27
C LEU A 75 -2.89 0.17 0.03
N PHE A 76 -3.00 -1.13 -0.20
CA PHE A 76 -1.84 -1.98 -0.50
C PHE A 76 -1.70 -2.14 -2.01
N ILE A 77 -0.48 -2.44 -2.47
CA ILE A 77 -0.30 -2.99 -3.81
C ILE A 77 -0.79 -4.43 -3.76
N ALA A 78 -1.67 -4.81 -4.70
CA ALA A 78 -2.19 -6.16 -4.75
C ALA A 78 -1.11 -7.14 -5.23
N ALA A 79 -0.79 -8.15 -4.42
CA ALA A 79 -0.08 -9.33 -4.90
C ALA A 79 -1.03 -10.16 -5.78
N GLU A 80 -0.48 -10.83 -6.79
CA GLU A 80 -1.26 -11.74 -7.63
C GLU A 80 -1.91 -12.84 -6.79
N GLY A 81 -3.16 -13.20 -7.12
CA GLY A 81 -3.96 -14.15 -6.34
C GLY A 81 -4.76 -13.53 -5.18
N ILE A 82 -4.55 -12.26 -4.84
CA ILE A 82 -5.42 -11.57 -3.86
C ILE A 82 -6.82 -11.34 -4.44
N HIS A 83 -7.85 -11.70 -3.67
CA HIS A 83 -9.25 -11.49 -4.03
C HIS A 83 -10.06 -10.80 -2.92
N THR A 84 -11.19 -10.21 -3.30
CA THR A 84 -12.11 -9.56 -2.35
C THR A 84 -12.68 -10.56 -1.36
N GLY A 85 -12.74 -10.19 -0.08
CA GLY A 85 -13.16 -11.05 1.02
C GLY A 85 -12.03 -11.87 1.64
N GLN A 86 -10.86 -11.94 1.00
CA GLN A 86 -9.70 -12.64 1.54
C GLN A 86 -9.21 -11.98 2.84
N PHE A 87 -8.80 -12.81 3.78
CA PHE A 87 -8.10 -12.34 4.97
C PHE A 87 -6.61 -12.22 4.72
N VAL A 88 -6.07 -11.03 5.00
CA VAL A 88 -4.64 -10.73 4.94
C VAL A 88 -4.14 -10.53 6.36
N TYR A 89 -3.02 -11.16 6.69
CA TYR A 89 -2.38 -11.12 8.00
C TYR A 89 -1.07 -10.35 7.89
N CYS A 90 -0.88 -9.37 8.79
CA CYS A 90 0.35 -8.57 8.86
C CYS A 90 1.03 -8.76 10.21
N GLY A 91 2.29 -9.17 10.23
CA GLY A 91 3.12 -9.22 11.44
C GLY A 91 4.06 -10.42 11.53
N LYS A 92 4.93 -10.40 12.54
CA LYS A 92 5.99 -11.39 12.75
C LYS A 92 5.48 -12.83 12.90
N LYS A 93 4.29 -13.04 13.47
CA LYS A 93 3.68 -14.36 13.68
C LYS A 93 2.63 -14.73 12.62
N ALA A 94 2.52 -13.98 11.53
CA ALA A 94 1.64 -14.35 10.43
C ALA A 94 2.15 -15.64 9.75
N GLN A 95 1.26 -16.38 9.09
CA GLN A 95 1.66 -17.53 8.28
C GLN A 95 2.19 -17.07 6.93
N LEU A 96 3.13 -17.82 6.35
CA LEU A 96 3.72 -17.52 5.04
C LEU A 96 2.75 -17.93 3.91
N ASN A 97 1.80 -17.05 3.58
CA ASN A 97 0.83 -17.24 2.50
C ASN A 97 0.79 -15.99 1.61
N ILE A 98 0.31 -16.16 0.37
CA ILE A 98 0.15 -15.08 -0.60
C ILE A 98 -0.71 -13.95 0.01
N GLY A 99 -0.17 -12.73 -0.06
CA GLY A 99 -0.82 -11.51 0.43
C GLY A 99 -0.51 -11.16 1.88
N ASN A 100 0.04 -12.07 2.68
CA ASN A 100 0.47 -11.75 4.04
C ASN A 100 1.76 -10.91 4.03
N VAL A 101 1.89 -10.06 5.05
CA VAL A 101 3.04 -9.16 5.22
C VAL A 101 3.83 -9.61 6.45
N LEU A 102 5.07 -10.02 6.25
CA LEU A 102 5.94 -10.52 7.31
C LEU A 102 7.33 -9.89 7.21
N PRO A 103 8.10 -9.82 8.31
CA PRO A 103 9.51 -9.47 8.27
C PRO A 103 10.31 -10.47 7.41
N VAL A 104 11.19 -9.97 6.55
CA VAL A 104 11.99 -10.80 5.63
C VAL A 104 12.81 -11.86 6.38
N GLY A 105 13.37 -11.53 7.55
CA GLY A 105 14.16 -12.49 8.36
C GLY A 105 13.36 -13.64 8.98
N THR A 106 12.03 -13.69 8.80
CA THR A 106 11.18 -14.83 9.22
C THR A 106 10.75 -15.72 8.06
N MET A 107 11.10 -15.35 6.82
CA MET A 107 10.84 -16.17 5.63
C MET A 107 12.02 -17.12 5.40
N PRO A 108 11.78 -18.39 5.06
CA PRO A 108 12.84 -19.36 4.76
C PRO A 108 13.54 -19.07 3.42
#